data_AF-A0AA86IPY7-F1
#
_entry.id   AF-A0AA86IPY7-F1
#
_cell.length_a   1.000
_cell.length_b   1.000
_cell.length_c   1.000
_cell.angle_alpha   90.00
_cell.angle_beta   90.00
_cell.angle_gamma   90.00
#
_symmetry.space_group_name_H-M   'P 1'
#
loop_
_entity.id
_entity.type
_entity.pdbx_description
1 polymer ?
#
loop_
_entity_poly.entity_id
_entity_poly.type
_entity_poly.pdbx_seq_one_letter_code
_entity_poly.pdbx_strand_id
1 'polypeptide(L)'
;MEHSTTRNKCEARRIESWLLNQMALRGVTNIAKALGMDKSSITRWKETMVPKMALLLAELEYGVVDEDVARVSKQVALHLEEQIFAHLKNEKTPKNGEFFEA
;
A
#
# COMPACT_ATOMS: atom_id res chain seq x y z
N MET A 1 -20.49 -15.73 -25.57
CA MET A 1 -19.40 -14.94 -24.96
C MET A 1 -19.40 -15.23 -23.46
N GLU A 2 -18.69 -16.26 -23.03
CA GLU A 2 -18.59 -16.64 -21.61
C GLU A 2 -17.12 -16.84 -21.26
N HIS A 3 -16.36 -15.77 -21.01
CA HIS A 3 -15.01 -15.90 -20.44
C HIS A 3 -14.69 -14.90 -19.33
N SER A 4 -15.70 -14.33 -18.65
CA SER A 4 -15.44 -13.77 -17.31
C SER A 4 -15.29 -14.93 -16.33
N THR A 5 -14.16 -15.63 -16.41
CA THR A 5 -13.84 -16.68 -15.44
C THR A 5 -13.88 -16.04 -14.05
N THR A 6 -14.28 -16.80 -13.03
CA THR A 6 -14.25 -16.33 -11.63
C THR A 6 -12.88 -15.80 -11.22
N ARG A 7 -11.82 -16.22 -11.91
CA ARG A 7 -10.44 -15.74 -11.80
C ARG A 7 -10.28 -14.28 -12.25
N ASN A 8 -10.78 -13.91 -13.45
CA ASN A 8 -10.70 -12.51 -13.94
C ASN A 8 -11.43 -11.55 -13.00
N LYS A 9 -12.53 -11.99 -12.36
CA LYS A 9 -13.23 -11.19 -11.35
C LYS A 9 -12.42 -11.02 -10.06
N CYS A 10 -11.65 -12.02 -9.65
CA CYS A 10 -10.80 -11.95 -8.47
C CYS A 10 -9.61 -11.00 -8.71
N GLU A 11 -8.96 -11.14 -9.86
CA GLU A 11 -7.87 -10.25 -10.28
C GLU A 11 -8.36 -8.82 -10.44
N ALA A 12 -9.53 -8.59 -11.05
CA ALA A 12 -10.11 -7.25 -11.14
C ALA A 12 -10.29 -6.61 -9.77
N ARG A 13 -10.77 -7.33 -8.74
CA ARG A 13 -10.88 -6.78 -7.38
C ARG A 13 -9.53 -6.44 -6.77
N ARG A 14 -8.51 -7.28 -7.01
CA ARG A 14 -7.15 -7.04 -6.53
C ARG A 14 -6.57 -5.77 -7.16
N ILE A 15 -6.72 -5.62 -8.48
CA ILE A 15 -6.28 -4.44 -9.24
C ILE A 15 -7.06 -3.19 -8.81
N GLU A 16 -8.35 -3.31 -8.56
CA GLU A 16 -9.18 -2.22 -8.03
C GLU A 16 -8.64 -1.73 -6.69
N SER A 17 -8.40 -2.64 -5.75
CA SER A 17 -7.81 -2.30 -4.44
C SER A 17 -6.44 -1.64 -4.59
N TRP A 18 -5.61 -2.14 -5.49
CA TRP A 18 -4.30 -1.54 -5.80
C TRP A 18 -4.44 -0.12 -6.35
N LEU A 19 -5.32 0.12 -7.34
CA LEU A 19 -5.58 1.45 -7.91
C LEU A 19 -6.04 2.43 -6.82
N LEU A 20 -6.95 1.99 -5.94
CA LEU A 20 -7.43 2.83 -4.84
C LEU A 20 -6.33 3.17 -3.83
N ASN A 21 -5.45 2.23 -3.52
CA ASN A 21 -4.30 2.47 -2.65
C ASN A 21 -3.29 3.44 -3.30
N GLN A 22 -3.00 3.29 -4.58
CA GLN A 22 -2.15 4.24 -5.31
C GLN A 22 -2.73 5.65 -5.31
N MET A 23 -4.05 5.75 -5.47
CA MET A 23 -4.74 7.03 -5.39
C MET A 23 -4.65 7.67 -4.00
N ALA A 24 -4.72 6.86 -2.95
CA ALA A 24 -4.54 7.33 -1.59
C ALA A 24 -3.10 7.81 -1.32
N LEU A 25 -2.10 7.04 -1.77
CA LEU A 25 -0.67 7.36 -1.60
C LEU A 25 -0.26 8.64 -2.32
N ARG A 26 -0.68 8.84 -3.57
CA ARG A 26 -0.35 10.06 -4.34
C ARG A 26 -1.21 11.26 -3.96
N GLY A 27 -2.33 11.02 -3.28
CA GLY A 27 -3.31 12.03 -2.91
C GLY A 27 -4.33 12.27 -4.02
N VAL A 28 -5.61 12.11 -3.67
CA VAL A 28 -6.76 12.28 -4.57
C VAL A 28 -6.75 13.66 -5.26
N THR A 29 -6.35 14.71 -4.55
CA THR A 29 -6.28 16.08 -5.10
C THR A 29 -5.20 16.26 -6.17
N ASN A 30 -4.07 15.56 -6.06
CA ASN A 30 -3.00 15.62 -7.06
C ASN A 30 -3.41 14.87 -8.33
N ILE A 31 -4.11 13.75 -8.16
CA ILE A 31 -4.66 12.98 -9.28
C ILE A 31 -5.78 13.76 -9.97
N ALA A 32 -6.66 14.41 -9.23
CA ALA A 32 -7.69 15.28 -9.80
C ALA A 32 -7.07 16.37 -10.68
N LYS A 33 -6.01 17.04 -10.20
CA LYS A 33 -5.25 18.02 -11.00
C LYS A 33 -4.62 17.40 -12.25
N ALA A 34 -3.99 16.23 -12.13
CA ALA A 34 -3.35 15.55 -13.25
C ALA A 34 -4.35 15.11 -14.33
N LEU A 35 -5.56 14.75 -13.94
CA LEU A 35 -6.65 14.36 -14.84
C LEU A 35 -7.49 15.57 -15.32
N GLY A 36 -7.17 16.80 -14.90
CA GLY A 36 -7.95 17.99 -15.24
C GLY A 36 -9.38 17.98 -14.66
N MET A 37 -9.58 17.25 -13.56
CA MET A 37 -10.88 17.06 -12.92
C MET A 37 -11.03 17.93 -11.66
N ASP A 38 -12.25 18.38 -11.39
CA ASP A 38 -12.56 19.01 -10.11
C ASP A 38 -12.58 17.98 -8.95
N LYS A 39 -12.29 18.46 -7.73
CA LYS A 39 -12.29 17.62 -6.52
C LYS A 39 -13.65 16.99 -6.22
N SER A 40 -14.76 17.59 -6.64
CA SER A 40 -16.09 16.99 -6.48
C SER A 40 -16.33 15.83 -7.45
N SER A 41 -15.71 15.89 -8.63
CA SER A 41 -15.92 14.93 -9.71
C SER A 41 -15.07 13.67 -9.56
N ILE A 42 -13.93 13.74 -8.89
CA ILE A 42 -13.03 12.60 -8.71
C ILE A 42 -13.62 11.49 -7.83
N THR A 43 -14.48 11.81 -6.86
CA THR A 43 -15.14 10.81 -6.01
C THR A 43 -16.08 9.94 -6.84
N ARG A 44 -16.94 10.57 -7.66
CA ARG A 44 -17.85 9.86 -8.56
C ARG A 44 -17.09 9.11 -9.66
N TRP A 45 -16.01 9.70 -10.16
CA TRP A 45 -15.13 9.03 -11.12
C TRP A 45 -14.49 7.78 -10.53
N LYS A 46 -14.01 7.84 -9.29
CA LYS A 46 -13.44 6.71 -8.57
C LYS A 46 -14.45 5.55 -8.52
N GLU A 47 -15.69 5.81 -8.11
CA GLU A 47 -16.72 4.77 -7.99
C GLU A 47 -17.14 4.15 -9.32
N THR A 48 -17.08 4.90 -10.42
CA THR A 48 -17.64 4.47 -11.72
C THR A 48 -16.60 3.97 -12.71
N MET A 49 -15.40 4.57 -12.71
CA MET A 49 -14.33 4.26 -13.67
C MET A 49 -13.31 3.28 -13.13
N VAL A 50 -12.96 3.34 -11.83
CA VAL A 50 -11.93 2.43 -11.27
C VAL A 50 -12.31 0.96 -11.40
N PRO A 51 -13.56 0.52 -11.12
CA PRO A 51 -13.94 -0.88 -11.31
C PRO A 51 -13.86 -1.33 -12.77
N LYS A 52 -14.18 -0.44 -13.72
CA LYS A 52 -14.10 -0.73 -15.17
C LYS A 52 -12.66 -0.82 -15.65
N MET A 53 -11.79 0.08 -15.18
CA MET A 53 -10.36 0.03 -15.47
C MET A 53 -9.72 -1.23 -14.88
N ALA A 54 -10.11 -1.61 -13.67
CA ALA A 54 -9.60 -2.82 -13.04
C ALA A 54 -10.01 -4.10 -13.79
N LEU A 55 -11.25 -4.16 -14.28
CA LEU A 55 -11.71 -5.26 -15.12
C LEU A 55 -10.97 -5.31 -16.47
N LEU A 56 -10.74 -4.15 -17.09
CA LEU A 56 -9.97 -4.05 -18.33
C LEU A 56 -8.53 -4.53 -18.13
N LEU A 57 -7.88 -4.09 -17.05
CA LEU A 57 -6.51 -4.51 -16.73
C LEU A 57 -6.44 -6.02 -16.42
N ALA A 58 -7.46 -6.58 -15.76
CA ALA A 58 -7.54 -8.02 -15.53
C ALA A 58 -7.72 -8.81 -16.84
N GLU A 59 -8.52 -8.32 -17.78
CA GLU A 59 -8.75 -8.96 -19.08
C GLU A 59 -7.51 -8.89 -19.98
N LEU A 60 -6.75 -7.81 -19.90
CA LEU A 60 -5.49 -7.63 -20.63
C LEU A 60 -4.32 -8.41 -20.01
N GLU A 61 -4.56 -9.20 -18.95
CA GLU A 61 -3.53 -9.86 -18.13
C GLU A 61 -2.42 -8.88 -17.71
N TYR A 62 -2.76 -7.60 -17.54
CA TYR A 62 -1.79 -6.57 -17.25
C TYR A 62 -1.25 -6.81 -15.84
N GLY A 63 0.01 -7.22 -15.75
CA GLY A 63 0.68 -7.52 -14.50
C GLY A 63 0.71 -6.30 -13.59
N VAL A 64 -0.26 -6.20 -12.68
CA VAL A 64 -0.21 -5.23 -11.59
C VAL A 64 0.75 -5.79 -10.55
N VAL A 65 2.01 -5.40 -10.67
CA VAL A 65 3.06 -5.81 -9.75
C VAL A 65 2.84 -5.07 -8.43
N ASP A 66 2.65 -5.83 -7.35
CA ASP A 66 2.56 -5.38 -5.95
C ASP A 66 3.90 -4.80 -5.42
N GLU A 67 4.65 -4.08 -6.25
CA GLU A 67 5.94 -3.47 -5.90
C GLU A 67 5.82 -2.56 -4.68
N ASP A 68 4.68 -1.91 -4.49
CA ASP A 68 4.45 -1.05 -3.32
C ASP A 68 4.17 -1.80 -2.03
N VAL A 69 3.46 -2.94 -2.06
CA VAL A 69 3.29 -3.77 -0.85
C VAL A 69 4.62 -4.39 -0.47
N ALA A 70 5.39 -4.89 -1.45
CA ALA A 70 6.73 -5.41 -1.20
C ALA A 70 7.65 -4.35 -0.60
N ARG A 71 7.61 -3.11 -1.11
CA ARG A 71 8.38 -1.98 -0.59
C ARG A 71 7.96 -1.60 0.83
N VAL A 72 6.64 -1.47 1.08
CA VAL A 72 6.12 -1.12 2.41
C VAL A 72 6.41 -2.23 3.42
N SER A 73 6.18 -3.50 3.08
CA SER A 73 6.50 -4.64 3.95
C SER A 73 7.99 -4.70 4.27
N LYS A 74 8.87 -4.40 3.30
CA LYS A 74 10.31 -4.32 3.53
C LYS A 74 10.68 -3.17 4.48
N GLN A 75 10.07 -2.00 4.32
CA GLN A 75 10.29 -0.86 5.22
C GLN A 75 9.80 -1.15 6.64
N VAL A 76 8.64 -1.81 6.79
CA VAL A 76 8.11 -2.23 8.08
C VAL A 76 9.04 -3.24 8.76
N ALA A 77 9.54 -4.23 8.02
CA ALA A 77 10.49 -5.22 8.55
C ALA A 77 11.78 -4.55 9.06
N LEU A 78 12.37 -3.64 8.28
CA LEU A 78 13.56 -2.89 8.70
C LEU A 78 13.32 -2.06 9.96
N HIS A 79 12.17 -1.39 10.05
CA HIS A 79 11.84 -0.57 11.21
C HIS A 79 11.67 -1.41 12.49
N LEU A 80 11.06 -2.60 12.37
CA LEU A 80 10.93 -3.56 13.47
C LEU A 80 12.30 -4.07 13.94
N GLU A 81 13.20 -4.39 13.01
CA GLU A 81 14.58 -4.81 13.33
C GLU A 81 15.35 -3.71 14.07
N GLU A 82 15.26 -2.46 13.62
CA GLU A 82 15.89 -1.32 14.28
C GLU A 82 15.39 -1.13 15.72
N GLN A 83 14.07 -1.24 15.94
CA GLN A 83 13.49 -1.12 17.27
C GLN A 83 13.95 -2.25 18.22
N ILE A 84 13.98 -3.50 17.73
CA ILE A 84 14.45 -4.64 18.52
C ILE A 84 15.92 -4.45 18.89
N PHE A 85 16.76 -4.03 17.95
CA PHE A 85 18.18 -3.83 18.19
C PHE A 85 18.45 -2.69 19.17
N ALA A 86 17.66 -1.60 19.10
CA ALA A 86 17.72 -0.50 20.05
C ALA A 86 17.31 -0.96 21.47
N HIS A 87 16.27 -1.78 21.59
CA HIS A 87 15.83 -2.32 22.88
C HIS A 87 16.89 -3.22 23.52
N LEU A 88 17.50 -4.13 22.74
CA LEU A 88 18.57 -5.02 23.20
C LEU A 88 19.85 -4.28 23.60
N LYS A 89 20.15 -3.13 22.98
CA LYS A 89 21.30 -2.29 23.38
C LYS A 89 21.07 -1.61 24.73
N ASN A 90 19.85 -1.16 25.00
CA ASN A 90 19.49 -0.50 26.25
C ASN A 90 19.39 -1.50 27.42
N GLU A 91 19.11 -2.78 27.16
CA GLU A 91 19.12 -3.84 28.17
C GLU A 91 20.54 -4.27 28.56
N LYS A 92 21.50 -4.18 27.63
CA LYS A 92 22.91 -4.55 27.85
C LYS A 92 23.76 -3.48 28.54
N THR A 93 23.27 -2.26 28.73
CA THR A 93 23.92 -1.32 29.65
C THR A 93 23.69 -1.81 31.08
N PRO A 94 24.71 -2.31 31.79
CA PRO A 94 24.52 -2.76 33.15
C PRO A 94 24.05 -1.57 33.99
N LYS A 95 23.00 -1.74 34.78
CA LYS A 95 22.70 -0.89 35.94
C LYS A 95 23.77 -1.08 37.05
N ASN A 96 25.04 -1.10 36.68
CA ASN A 96 26.18 -1.13 37.60
C ASN A 96 26.51 0.32 37.95
N GLY A 97 25.74 0.87 38.88
CA GLY A 97 25.98 2.20 39.42
C GLY A 97 25.43 2.44 40.83
N GLU A 98 24.69 1.49 41.42
CA GLU A 98 24.14 1.64 42.77
C GLU A 98 24.39 0.37 43.59
N PHE A 99 25.64 -0.04 43.82
CA PHE A 99 25.91 -1.00 44.90
C PHE A 99 27.37 -1.03 45.37
N PHE A 100 28.07 0.11 45.47
CA PHE A 100 29.29 0.20 46.28
C PHE A 100 29.54 1.64 46.70
N GLU A 101 28.84 2.11 47.73
CA GLU A 101 29.37 3.16 48.59
C GLU A 101 28.80 3.01 50.01
N ALA A 102 29.74 2.96 50.97
CA ALA A 102 29.62 2.91 52.43
C ALA A 102 29.20 1.57 53.08
#